data_AF-A0A7S7U2V2-F1
#
_entry.id   AF-A0A7S7U2V2-F1
#
_cell.length_a   1.000
_cell.length_b   1.000
_cell.length_c   1.000
_cell.angle_alpha   90.00
_cell.angle_beta   90.00
_cell.angle_gamma   90.00
#
_symmetry.space_group_name_H-M   'P 1'
#
loop_
_entity.id
_entity.type
_entity.pdbx_description
1 polymer ?
#
loop_
_entity_poly.entity_id
_entity_poly.type
_entity_poly.pdbx_seq_one_letter_code
_entity_poly.pdbx_strand_id
1 'polypeptide(L)'
;MTDIKLPKQVVDRIEARWTSRYRPMEKQHSRLIDRRLEQLRAHRNNIWRYRRLLKTQLSELERQFIERRLAEELEAVERVASDVPPIGTRLMSIPAAETSGESPP
;
A
#
# COMPACT_ATOMS: atom_id res chain seq x y z
N MET A 1 4.69 -34.71 13.67
CA MET A 1 4.65 -33.29 14.09
C MET A 1 5.74 -33.07 15.13
N THR A 2 6.94 -32.67 14.71
CA THR A 2 8.02 -32.33 15.65
C THR A 2 7.92 -30.86 16.01
N ASP A 3 7.49 -30.57 17.23
CA ASP A 3 7.68 -29.25 17.85
C ASP A 3 9.17 -29.07 18.13
N ILE A 4 9.89 -28.38 17.24
CA ILE A 4 11.31 -28.09 17.42
C ILE A 4 11.42 -26.97 18.46
N LYS A 5 11.58 -27.34 19.74
CA LYS A 5 11.92 -26.39 20.82
C LYS A 5 13.36 -25.90 20.63
N LEU A 6 13.51 -24.77 19.93
CA LEU A 6 14.78 -24.09 19.78
C LEU A 6 15.19 -23.40 21.09
N PRO A 7 16.47 -23.46 21.51
CA PRO A 7 16.98 -22.68 22.64
C PRO A 7 16.77 -21.19 22.43
N LYS A 8 16.41 -20.46 23.50
CA LYS A 8 16.08 -19.02 23.46
C LYS A 8 17.15 -18.17 22.77
N GLN A 9 18.43 -18.43 23.06
CA GLN A 9 19.57 -17.73 22.43
C GLN A 9 19.63 -17.88 20.90
N VAL A 10 19.15 -19.01 20.35
CA VAL A 10 19.13 -19.26 18.91
C VAL A 10 17.97 -18.49 18.28
N VAL A 11 16.81 -18.49 18.94
CA VAL A 11 15.64 -17.70 18.52
C VAL A 11 15.98 -16.21 18.55
N ASP A 12 16.54 -15.71 19.65
CA ASP A 12 16.93 -14.31 19.83
C ASP A 12 17.94 -13.86 18.74
N ARG A 13 18.91 -14.72 18.38
CA ARG A 13 19.87 -14.43 17.32
C ARG A 13 19.22 -14.38 15.93
N ILE A 14 18.26 -15.27 15.67
CA ILE A 14 17.48 -15.26 14.43
C ILE A 14 16.64 -14.00 14.38
N GLU A 15 15.91 -13.68 15.45
CA GLU A 15 15.05 -12.50 15.56
C GLU A 15 15.84 -11.19 15.46
N ALA A 16 17.01 -11.08 16.09
CA ALA A 16 17.92 -9.94 15.95
C ALA A 16 18.38 -9.75 14.49
N ARG A 17 18.66 -10.86 13.79
CA ARG A 17 19.05 -10.83 12.38
C ARG A 17 17.88 -10.47 11.46
N TRP A 18 16.67 -10.93 11.76
CA TRP A 18 15.45 -10.56 11.03
C TRP A 18 15.10 -9.09 11.26
N THR A 19 15.06 -8.63 12.51
CA THR A 19 14.78 -7.23 12.85
C THR A 19 15.84 -6.27 12.28
N SER A 20 17.11 -6.66 12.25
CA SER A 20 18.15 -5.81 11.63
C SER A 20 17.96 -5.65 10.12
N ARG A 21 17.61 -6.73 9.41
CA ARG A 21 17.44 -6.71 7.95
C ARG A 21 16.13 -6.10 7.48
N TYR A 22 15.01 -6.36 8.15
CA TYR A 22 13.68 -6.01 7.63
C TYR A 22 13.09 -4.73 8.24
N ARG A 23 13.47 -4.35 9.46
CA ARG A 23 12.90 -3.17 10.16
C ARG A 23 13.13 -1.84 9.44
N PRO A 24 14.28 -1.57 8.78
CA PRO A 24 14.44 -0.35 7.98
C PRO A 24 13.49 -0.32 6.77
N MET A 25 13.31 -1.47 6.13
CA MET A 25 12.51 -1.64 4.91
C MET A 25 11.00 -1.53 5.21
N GLU A 26 10.53 -2.13 6.31
CA GLU A 26 9.16 -1.96 6.81
C GLU A 26 8.84 -0.51 7.15
N LYS A 27 9.76 0.21 7.81
CA LYS A 27 9.59 1.63 8.12
C LYS A 27 9.52 2.47 6.84
N GLN A 28 10.33 2.16 5.82
CA GLN A 28 10.30 2.87 4.53
C GLN A 28 9.00 2.59 3.77
N HIS A 29 8.56 1.34 3.71
CA HIS A 29 7.29 0.97 3.08
C HIS A 29 6.09 1.56 3.82
N SER A 30 6.06 1.53 5.15
CA SER A 30 5.02 2.20 5.95
C SER A 30 4.96 3.68 5.61
N ARG A 31 6.10 4.39 5.61
CA ARG A 31 6.15 5.81 5.26
C ARG A 31 5.69 6.08 3.82
N LEU A 32 6.00 5.21 2.88
CA LEU A 32 5.55 5.35 1.49
C LEU A 32 4.03 5.18 1.39
N ILE A 33 3.47 4.19 2.08
CA ILE A 33 2.02 3.95 2.16
C ILE A 33 1.33 5.13 2.83
N ASP A 34 1.86 5.65 3.95
CA ASP A 34 1.33 6.80 4.66
C ASP A 34 1.30 8.05 3.76
N ARG A 35 2.40 8.32 3.04
CA ARG A 35 2.47 9.44 2.08
C ARG A 35 1.46 9.31 0.95
N ARG A 36 1.32 8.11 0.36
CA ARG A 36 0.33 7.85 -0.70
C ARG A 36 -1.10 8.03 -0.17
N LEU A 37 -1.38 7.57 1.04
CA LEU A 37 -2.68 7.76 1.68
C LEU A 37 -2.97 9.24 1.95
N GLU A 38 -1.98 10.00 2.40
CA GLU A 38 -2.12 11.44 2.62
C GLU A 38 -2.36 12.21 1.32
N GLN A 39 -1.69 11.83 0.23
CA GLN A 39 -1.95 12.34 -1.12
C GLN A 39 -3.39 12.05 -1.58
N LEU A 40 -3.86 10.81 -1.43
CA LEU A 40 -5.25 10.44 -1.77
C LEU A 40 -6.27 11.24 -0.95
N ARG A 41 -6.00 11.46 0.34
CA ARG A 41 -6.86 12.29 1.21
C ARG A 41 -6.89 13.74 0.72
N ALA A 42 -5.73 14.30 0.37
CA ALA A 42 -5.64 15.66 -0.16
C ALA A 42 -6.42 15.80 -1.48
N HIS A 43 -6.22 14.91 -2.44
CA HIS A 43 -6.94 14.93 -3.72
C HIS A 43 -8.46 14.81 -3.52
N ARG A 44 -8.91 13.89 -2.67
CA ARG A 44 -10.35 13.75 -2.34
C ARG A 44 -10.93 15.03 -1.75
N ASN A 45 -10.21 15.68 -0.83
CA ASN A 45 -10.64 16.95 -0.23
C ASN A 45 -10.72 18.08 -1.27
N ASN A 46 -9.73 18.16 -2.16
CA ASN A 46 -9.71 19.13 -3.26
C ASN A 46 -10.91 18.93 -4.19
N ILE A 47 -11.18 17.69 -4.61
CA ILE A 47 -12.34 17.33 -5.45
C ILE A 47 -13.65 17.78 -4.79
N TRP A 48 -13.82 17.50 -3.49
CA TRP A 48 -15.03 17.89 -2.78
C TRP A 48 -15.17 19.42 -2.70
N ARG A 49 -14.07 20.13 -2.44
CA ARG A 49 -14.03 21.59 -2.40
C ARG A 49 -14.37 22.20 -3.76
N TYR A 50 -13.78 21.72 -4.85
CA TYR A 50 -14.04 22.21 -6.20
C TYR A 50 -15.49 21.94 -6.62
N ARG A 51 -16.03 20.75 -6.34
CA ARG A 51 -17.45 20.45 -6.56
C ARG A 51 -18.39 21.37 -5.77
N ARG A 52 -17.98 21.79 -4.57
CA ARG A 52 -18.76 22.76 -3.78
C ARG A 52 -18.67 24.17 -4.36
N LEU A 53 -17.50 24.60 -4.80
CA LEU A 53 -17.29 25.91 -5.44
C LEU A 53 -18.09 26.03 -6.75
N LEU A 54 -18.17 24.97 -7.55
CA LEU A 54 -18.96 25.00 -8.79
C LEU A 54 -20.47 25.23 -8.59
N LYS A 55 -20.96 25.09 -7.34
CA LYS A 55 -22.34 25.38 -6.96
C LYS A 55 -22.58 26.85 -6.55
N THR A 56 -21.52 27.65 -6.40
CA THR A 56 -21.64 29.07 -6.07
C THR A 56 -21.69 29.92 -7.34
N GLN A 57 -21.96 31.22 -7.18
CA GLN A 57 -21.79 32.16 -8.29
C GLN A 57 -20.30 32.34 -8.55
N LEU A 58 -19.90 32.13 -9.81
CA LEU A 58 -18.53 32.22 -10.29
C LEU A 58 -18.56 32.91 -11.65
N SER A 59 -17.53 33.69 -11.95
CA SER A 59 -17.29 34.13 -13.32
C SER A 59 -16.96 32.94 -14.22
N GLU A 60 -17.12 33.12 -15.53
CA GLU A 60 -16.82 32.09 -16.52
C GLU A 60 -15.35 31.64 -16.44
N LEU A 61 -14.43 32.58 -16.22
CA LEU A 61 -13.00 32.29 -16.09
C LEU A 61 -12.69 31.48 -14.83
N GLU A 62 -13.33 31.79 -13.70
CA GLU A 62 -13.19 31.03 -12.46
C GLU A 62 -13.77 29.62 -12.61
N ARG A 63 -14.93 29.49 -13.28
CA ARG A 63 -15.56 28.21 -13.56
C ARG A 63 -14.64 27.31 -14.40
N GLN A 64 -14.14 27.82 -15.52
CA GLN A 64 -13.21 27.08 -16.39
C GLN A 64 -11.94 26.67 -15.65
N PHE A 65 -11.39 27.58 -14.83
CA PHE A 65 -10.23 27.26 -13.99
C PHE A 65 -10.52 26.11 -13.03
N ILE A 66 -11.66 26.15 -12.33
CA ILE A 66 -12.04 25.13 -11.35
C ILE A 66 -12.35 23.79 -12.03
N GLU A 67 -13.00 23.79 -13.19
CA GLU A 67 -13.30 22.57 -13.95
C GLU A 67 -12.03 21.90 -14.45
N ARG A 68 -11.07 22.66 -14.99
CA ARG A 68 -9.75 22.13 -15.36
C ARG A 68 -9.03 21.53 -14.15
N ARG A 69 -8.99 22.26 -13.03
CA ARG A 69 -8.37 21.76 -11.79
C ARG A 69 -9.08 20.52 -11.26
N LEU A 70 -10.40 20.42 -11.38
CA LEU A 70 -11.16 19.24 -10.98
C LEU A 70 -10.78 18.01 -11.82
N ALA A 71 -10.62 18.17 -13.14
CA ALA A 71 -10.17 17.08 -14.01
C ALA A 71 -8.76 16.60 -13.64
N GLU A 72 -7.83 17.52 -13.39
CA GLU A 72 -6.47 17.20 -12.95
C GLU A 72 -6.44 16.40 -11.63
N GLU A 73 -7.28 16.76 -10.65
CA GLU A 73 -7.36 16.02 -9.38
C GLU A 73 -7.96 14.62 -9.56
N LEU A 74 -8.94 14.45 -10.47
CA LEU A 74 -9.51 13.13 -10.78
C LEU A 74 -8.48 12.21 -11.44
N GLU A 75 -7.73 12.73 -12.41
CA GLU A 75 -6.63 12.00 -13.06
C GLU A 75 -5.51 11.64 -12.05
N ALA A 76 -5.18 12.55 -11.13
CA ALA A 76 -4.20 12.29 -10.08
C ALA A 76 -4.64 11.15 -9.15
N VAL A 77 -5.92 11.09 -8.78
CA VAL A 77 -6.46 9.97 -7.98
C VAL A 77 -6.35 8.66 -8.75
N GLU A 78 -6.72 8.64 -10.02
CA GLU A 78 -6.64 7.45 -10.86
C GLU A 78 -5.21 6.93 -11.00
N ARG A 79 -4.24 7.83 -11.20
CA ARG A 79 -2.82 7.49 -11.26
C ARG A 79 -2.29 6.92 -9.94
N VAL A 80 -2.71 7.47 -8.80
CA VAL A 80 -2.30 6.92 -7.49
C VAL A 80 -2.99 5.57 -7.24
N ALA A 81 -4.23 5.40 -7.67
CA ALA A 81 -4.97 4.15 -7.53
C ALA A 81 -4.38 3.01 -8.39
N SER A 82 -3.93 3.30 -9.61
CA SER A 82 -3.30 2.30 -10.50
C SER A 82 -1.93 1.83 -10.01
N ASP A 83 -1.23 2.66 -9.23
CA ASP A 83 0.06 2.33 -8.60
C ASP A 83 -0.09 1.58 -7.25
N VAL A 84 -1.32 1.38 -6.77
CA VAL A 84 -1.61 0.58 -5.58
C VAL A 84 -2.03 -0.83 -6.02
N PRO A 85 -1.26 -1.88 -5.69
CA PRO A 85 -1.66 -3.25 -6.01
C PRO A 85 -2.99 -3.58 -5.34
N PRO A 86 -3.88 -4.34 -6.00
CA PRO A 86 -5.22 -4.62 -5.49
C PRO A 86 -5.15 -5.25 -4.10
N ILE A 87 -5.72 -4.55 -3.13
CA ILE A 87 -5.85 -5.02 -1.75
C ILE A 87 -6.87 -6.18 -1.77
N GLY A 88 -6.40 -7.41 -1.83
CA GLY A 88 -7.27 -8.60 -1.77
C GLY A 88 -6.78 -9.83 -2.51
N THR A 89 -5.81 -9.74 -3.42
CA THR A 89 -5.20 -10.94 -4.02
C THR A 89 -4.20 -11.53 -3.03
N ARG A 90 -4.71 -12.33 -2.09
CA ARG A 90 -3.94 -13.34 -1.36
C ARG A 90 -3.10 -14.11 -2.38
N LEU A 91 -1.79 -13.85 -2.41
CA LEU A 91 -0.80 -14.80 -2.93
C LEU A 91 -0.76 -15.99 -1.96
N MET A 92 -1.82 -16.81 -1.99
CA MET A 92 -1.73 -18.20 -1.55
C MET A 92 -0.99 -18.94 -2.66
N SER A 93 0.31 -18.74 -2.71
CA SER A 93 1.23 -19.64 -3.39
C SER A 93 2.12 -20.20 -2.29
N ILE A 94 1.53 -21.07 -1.48
CA ILE A 94 2.30 -22.05 -0.72
C ILE A 94 2.94 -22.93 -1.79
N PRO A 95 4.28 -22.94 -1.95
CA PRO A 95 4.88 -23.89 -2.87
C PRO A 95 4.60 -25.28 -2.30
N ALA A 96 3.90 -26.09 -3.08
CA ALA A 96 3.76 -27.52 -2.83
C ALA A 96 5.18 -28.12 -2.88
N ALA A 97 5.83 -28.21 -1.72
CA ALA A 97 7.05 -28.96 -1.57
C ALA A 97 6.66 -30.43 -1.69
N GLU A 98 6.90 -30.98 -2.87
CA GLU A 98 6.81 -32.39 -3.17
C GLU A 98 7.61 -33.19 -2.14
N THR A 99 6.93 -33.93 -1.27
CA THR A 99 7.53 -35.05 -0.55
C THR A 99 7.20 -36.30 -1.34
N SER A 100 7.92 -36.51 -2.45
CA SER A 100 8.04 -37.84 -3.05
C SER A 100 8.77 -38.72 -2.04
N GLY A 101 8.05 -39.72 -1.53
CA GLY A 101 8.56 -40.67 -0.56
C GLY A 101 9.57 -41.61 -1.19
N GLU A 102 10.82 -41.51 -0.74
CA GLU A 102 11.80 -42.57 -0.88
C GLU A 102 11.64 -43.51 0.33
N SER A 103 11.18 -44.74 0.10
CA SER A 103 11.21 -45.82 1.10
C SER A 103 12.50 -46.62 0.90
N PRO A 104 13.29 -46.91 1.95
CA PRO A 104 14.32 -47.95 1.87
C PRO A 104 13.85 -49.25 2.54
N PRO A 105 14.42 -50.41 2.17
CA PRO A 105 14.18 -51.69 2.84
C PRO A 105 14.77 -51.76 4.25
#